data_AF-A0A4U0XVN7-F1
#
_entry.id   AF-A0A4U0XVN7-F1
#
_cell.length_a   1.000
_cell.length_b   1.000
_cell.length_c   1.000
_cell.angle_alpha   90.00
_cell.angle_beta   90.00
_cell.angle_gamma   90.00
#
_symmetry.space_group_name_H-M   'P 1'
#
loop_
_entity.id
_entity.type
_entity.pdbx_description
1 polymer ?
#
loop_
_entity_poly.entity_id
_entity_poly.type
_entity_poly.pdbx_seq_one_letter_code
_entity_poly.pdbx_strand_id
1 'polypeptide(L)'
;MGSSAKKKREKKSDFKKTKLKVGKARPKNTNATDTSLAAKSIILKQQSLSETSRDATALFHHNLSLVSSSNAKQRENALQYLTTACVTAGKEGLPQSAGAIVAKAQPYLLDGDKNVRQQVLKLLKALPAGEIGPLDQILLYTKAGMVHLADDIKLFSLDVMDWLLHTNAEAVMACPGGWMKTLRTFQNLLSWHGGQMANGAVANGKWSATKTASNKLGSNKLLVHQLGTLANLLAIGLTAPPVDPLAAAKRAAQRFPLHQLDAHLVSKKSNPFAYLNLFGAVRDVESEVYDDADERIAVFRELGLLETFSEGAREAKKEAGEVGRAASGVEKALRLAEVG
;
A
#
# COMPACT_ATOMS: atom_id res chain seq x y z
N MET A 1 52.90 19.75 -73.69
CA MET A 1 51.55 19.80 -74.29
C MET A 1 50.56 19.01 -73.40
N GLY A 2 49.86 19.64 -72.45
CA GLY A 2 49.02 18.87 -71.50
C GLY A 2 48.12 19.64 -70.52
N SER A 3 48.13 20.97 -70.49
CA SER A 3 47.25 21.73 -69.57
C SER A 3 45.85 22.01 -70.15
N SER A 4 45.69 22.01 -71.48
CA SER A 4 44.39 22.33 -72.11
C SER A 4 43.37 21.20 -72.00
N ALA A 5 43.81 19.94 -72.04
CA ALA A 5 42.93 18.77 -71.91
C ALA A 5 42.34 18.62 -70.50
N LYS A 6 43.13 18.94 -69.47
CA LYS A 6 42.68 18.92 -68.06
C LYS A 6 41.64 20.01 -67.78
N LYS A 7 41.91 21.24 -68.23
CA LYS A 7 40.99 22.38 -68.13
C LYS A 7 39.68 22.16 -68.91
N LYS A 8 39.76 21.46 -70.06
CA LYS A 8 38.59 21.08 -70.87
C LYS A 8 37.78 19.94 -70.24
N ARG A 9 38.42 19.04 -69.48
CA ARG A 9 37.78 17.95 -68.73
C ARG A 9 37.09 18.46 -67.46
N GLU A 10 37.69 19.42 -66.77
CA GLU A 10 37.10 20.13 -65.62
C GLU A 10 35.87 20.96 -66.04
N LYS A 11 35.95 21.71 -67.14
CA LYS A 11 34.77 22.39 -67.72
C LYS A 11 33.66 21.42 -68.18
N LYS A 12 34.01 20.19 -68.58
CA LYS A 12 33.04 19.14 -68.95
C LYS A 12 32.40 18.46 -67.74
N SER A 13 33.05 18.44 -66.58
CA SER A 13 32.44 17.93 -65.34
C SER A 13 31.43 18.89 -64.73
N ASP A 14 31.58 20.19 -64.99
CA ASP A 14 30.75 21.26 -64.40
C ASP A 14 29.27 21.19 -64.82
N PHE A 15 28.98 20.66 -66.01
CA PHE A 15 27.62 20.59 -66.57
C PHE A 15 27.16 19.15 -66.88
N LYS A 16 27.64 18.17 -66.13
CA LYS A 16 27.30 16.76 -66.37
C LYS A 16 25.88 16.45 -65.88
N LYS A 17 24.92 16.50 -66.79
CA LYS A 17 23.55 15.98 -66.56
C LYS A 17 23.64 14.50 -66.21
N THR A 18 23.04 14.10 -65.09
CA THR A 18 22.89 12.70 -64.70
C THR A 18 22.03 11.97 -65.74
N LYS A 19 22.47 10.78 -66.18
CA LYS A 19 21.72 9.96 -67.14
C LYS A 19 20.32 9.67 -66.59
N LEU A 20 19.29 9.90 -67.41
CA LEU A 20 17.91 9.52 -67.12
C LEU A 20 17.85 8.01 -66.85
N LYS A 21 17.50 7.64 -65.62
CA LYS A 21 17.20 6.25 -65.25
C LYS A 21 15.69 6.08 -65.30
N VAL A 22 15.22 5.28 -66.25
CA VAL A 22 13.79 4.95 -66.41
C VAL A 22 13.26 4.33 -65.11
N GLY A 23 12.07 4.76 -64.67
CA GLY A 23 11.42 4.29 -63.44
C GLY A 23 11.77 5.05 -62.15
N LYS A 24 12.65 6.06 -62.18
CA LYS A 24 12.92 6.94 -61.02
C LYS A 24 12.28 8.31 -61.21
N ALA A 25 11.89 8.94 -60.10
CA ALA A 25 11.35 10.30 -60.13
C ALA A 25 12.30 11.25 -60.86
N ARG A 26 11.73 12.10 -61.71
CA ARG A 26 12.50 13.10 -62.48
C ARG A 26 13.31 13.95 -61.51
N PRO A 27 14.64 14.08 -61.68
CA PRO A 27 15.46 14.91 -60.81
C PRO A 27 14.96 16.36 -60.79
N LYS A 28 14.98 17.00 -59.62
CA LYS A 28 14.69 18.44 -59.51
C LYS A 28 15.66 19.22 -60.42
N ASN A 29 15.18 20.31 -61.02
CA ASN A 29 16.00 21.15 -61.89
C ASN A 29 17.22 21.69 -61.14
N THR A 30 18.33 21.91 -61.84
CA THR A 30 19.62 22.31 -61.22
C THR A 30 19.57 23.69 -60.56
N ASN A 31 18.60 24.52 -60.92
CA ASN A 31 18.34 25.85 -60.36
C ASN A 31 17.18 25.85 -59.33
N ALA A 32 16.66 24.68 -58.95
CA ALA A 32 15.59 24.59 -57.97
C ALA A 32 16.17 24.71 -56.56
N THR A 33 15.88 25.82 -55.89
CA THR A 33 16.18 26.02 -54.47
C THR A 33 15.25 25.14 -53.63
N ASP A 34 15.80 24.30 -52.76
CA ASP A 34 14.99 23.51 -51.83
C ASP A 34 14.61 24.36 -50.62
N THR A 35 13.30 24.63 -50.46
CA THR A 35 12.75 25.41 -49.34
C THR A 35 12.29 24.55 -48.18
N SER A 36 12.63 23.24 -48.18
CA SER A 36 12.34 22.37 -47.04
C SER A 36 13.25 22.72 -45.86
N LEU A 37 12.72 23.48 -44.90
CA LEU A 37 13.38 23.75 -43.64
C LEU A 37 12.66 23.02 -42.50
N ALA A 38 13.42 22.43 -41.60
CA ALA A 38 12.91 21.80 -40.38
C ALA A 38 13.43 22.57 -39.18
N ALA A 39 12.54 23.30 -38.50
CA ALA A 39 12.86 24.00 -37.25
C ALA A 39 12.35 23.17 -36.07
N LYS A 40 13.20 22.96 -35.05
CA LYS A 40 12.83 22.33 -33.78
C LYS A 40 12.87 23.38 -32.68
N SER A 41 11.86 23.41 -31.83
CA SER A 41 11.86 24.26 -30.65
C SER A 41 12.70 23.63 -29.54
N ILE A 42 13.44 24.47 -28.82
CA ILE A 42 14.14 24.07 -27.59
C ILE A 42 13.16 24.26 -26.44
N ILE A 43 12.82 23.16 -25.75
CA ILE A 43 12.00 23.21 -24.54
C ILE A 43 12.94 23.25 -23.34
N LEU A 44 12.95 24.38 -22.64
CA LEU A 44 13.68 24.54 -21.39
C LEU A 44 12.84 24.05 -20.20
N LYS A 45 13.50 23.49 -19.18
CA LYS A 45 12.81 23.14 -17.93
C LYS A 45 12.37 24.41 -17.22
N GLN A 46 11.10 24.50 -16.86
CA GLN A 46 10.61 25.61 -16.04
C GLN A 46 11.24 25.52 -14.64
N GLN A 47 11.87 26.61 -14.21
CA GLN A 47 12.36 26.80 -12.85
C GLN A 47 11.42 27.78 -12.15
N SER A 48 10.94 27.44 -10.95
CA SER A 48 10.11 28.34 -10.14
C SER A 48 10.99 29.42 -9.51
N LEU A 49 11.24 30.50 -10.26
CA LEU A 49 12.12 31.60 -9.84
C LEU A 49 11.36 32.86 -9.36
N SER A 50 10.02 32.89 -9.42
CA SER A 50 9.23 34.04 -8.98
C SER A 50 8.99 34.05 -7.47
N GLU A 51 9.16 35.21 -6.83
CA GLU A 51 8.82 35.47 -5.43
C GLU A 51 7.32 35.65 -5.18
N THR A 52 6.52 35.82 -6.24
CA THR A 52 5.06 35.86 -6.14
C THR A 52 4.54 34.55 -5.55
N SER A 53 3.64 34.67 -4.57
CA SER A 53 3.01 33.53 -3.87
C SER A 53 2.66 32.43 -4.87
N ARG A 54 3.32 31.27 -4.73
CA ARG A 54 2.97 30.08 -5.52
C ARG A 54 1.47 29.81 -5.34
N ASP A 55 0.81 29.43 -6.43
CA ASP A 55 -0.52 28.84 -6.37
C ASP A 55 -0.50 27.71 -5.32
N ALA A 56 -1.44 27.74 -4.38
CA ALA A 56 -1.51 26.78 -3.28
C ALA A 56 -1.57 25.33 -3.80
N THR A 57 -2.25 25.12 -4.92
CA THR A 57 -2.33 23.83 -5.61
C THR A 57 -0.97 23.41 -6.16
N ALA A 58 -0.27 24.31 -6.88
CA ALA A 58 1.07 24.03 -7.39
C ALA A 58 2.08 23.75 -6.27
N LEU A 59 1.99 24.48 -5.14
CA LEU A 59 2.84 24.24 -3.97
C LEU A 59 2.53 22.88 -3.32
N PHE A 60 1.26 22.49 -3.25
CA PHE A 60 0.84 21.18 -2.78
C PHE A 60 1.42 20.05 -3.63
N HIS A 61 1.26 20.13 -4.95
CA HIS A 61 1.82 19.15 -5.89
C HIS A 61 3.35 19.07 -5.84
N HIS A 62 4.02 20.20 -5.68
CA HIS A 62 5.47 20.24 -5.52
C HIS A 62 5.91 19.49 -4.26
N ASN A 63 5.28 19.77 -3.11
CA ASN A 63 5.58 19.06 -1.87
C ASN A 63 5.23 17.56 -1.96
N LEU A 64 4.13 17.19 -2.61
CA LEU A 64 3.80 15.79 -2.86
C LEU A 64 4.88 15.07 -3.68
N SER A 65 5.49 15.76 -4.64
CA SER A 65 6.64 15.22 -5.39
C SER A 65 7.91 15.11 -4.54
N LEU A 66 8.10 15.99 -3.55
CA LEU A 66 9.28 15.97 -2.66
C LEU A 66 9.23 14.82 -1.64
N VAL A 67 8.08 14.20 -1.43
CA VAL A 67 7.97 12.98 -0.61
C VAL A 67 8.86 11.86 -1.18
N SER A 68 9.16 11.86 -2.49
CA SER A 68 10.12 10.92 -3.11
C SER A 68 11.54 11.44 -3.27
N SER A 69 11.91 12.51 -2.55
CA SER A 69 13.29 12.97 -2.53
C SER A 69 14.22 11.93 -1.88
N SER A 70 15.46 11.84 -2.37
CA SER A 70 16.51 11.04 -1.71
C SER A 70 16.89 11.60 -0.34
N ASN A 71 16.71 12.90 -0.11
CA ASN A 71 17.04 13.56 1.15
C ASN A 71 15.91 13.39 2.19
N ALA A 72 16.22 12.72 3.30
CA ALA A 72 15.27 12.45 4.38
C ALA A 72 14.65 13.74 4.97
N LYS A 73 15.44 14.80 5.15
CA LYS A 73 14.94 16.06 5.69
C LYS A 73 13.97 16.76 4.74
N GLN A 74 14.18 16.64 3.43
CA GLN A 74 13.23 17.14 2.44
C GLN A 74 11.92 16.34 2.46
N ARG A 75 11.99 15.00 2.58
CA ARG A 75 10.79 14.17 2.74
C ARG A 75 10.01 14.54 4.00
N GLU A 76 10.70 14.67 5.12
CA GLU A 76 10.10 15.04 6.42
C GLU A 76 9.38 16.41 6.32
N ASN A 77 10.06 17.44 5.81
CA ASN A 77 9.49 18.78 5.67
C ASN A 77 8.31 18.80 4.69
N ALA A 78 8.39 18.04 3.59
CA ALA A 78 7.30 17.90 2.64
C ALA A 78 6.06 17.24 3.27
N LEU A 79 6.25 16.14 4.01
CA LEU A 79 5.18 15.46 4.73
C LEU A 79 4.56 16.34 5.82
N GLN A 80 5.39 17.11 6.53
CA GLN A 80 4.91 18.07 7.53
C GLN A 80 4.04 19.16 6.88
N TYR A 81 4.49 19.72 5.75
CA TYR A 81 3.69 20.68 4.98
C TYR A 81 2.36 20.08 4.53
N LEU A 82 2.38 18.87 3.95
CA LEU A 82 1.17 18.18 3.51
C LEU A 82 0.21 17.92 4.67
N THR A 83 0.72 17.56 5.84
CA THR A 83 -0.10 17.34 7.05
C THR A 83 -0.81 18.63 7.45
N THR A 84 -0.09 19.74 7.54
CA THR A 84 -0.69 21.05 7.84
C THR A 84 -1.72 21.45 6.79
N ALA A 85 -1.40 21.28 5.50
CA ALA A 85 -2.32 21.57 4.42
C ALA A 85 -3.60 20.73 4.52
N CYS A 86 -3.50 19.45 4.89
CA CYS A 86 -4.66 18.58 5.07
C CYS A 86 -5.56 19.03 6.24
N VAL A 87 -4.96 19.44 7.36
CA VAL A 87 -5.69 19.94 8.52
C VAL A 87 -6.37 21.29 8.22
N THR A 88 -5.72 22.16 7.44
CA THR A 88 -6.23 23.50 7.14
C THR A 88 -7.27 23.53 6.02
N ALA A 89 -7.29 22.54 5.11
CA ALA A 89 -8.15 22.55 3.92
C ALA A 89 -9.67 22.65 4.20
N GLY A 90 -10.12 22.30 5.41
CA GLY A 90 -11.49 22.56 5.87
C GLY A 90 -12.56 22.07 4.88
N LYS A 91 -13.49 22.95 4.48
CA LYS A 91 -14.56 22.68 3.50
C LYS A 91 -14.20 22.99 2.05
N GLU A 92 -13.05 23.63 1.80
CA GLU A 92 -12.64 24.03 0.43
C GLU A 92 -12.07 22.85 -0.38
N GLY A 93 -11.82 21.72 0.28
CA GLY A 93 -11.38 20.49 -0.34
C GLY A 93 -9.87 20.46 -0.57
N LEU A 94 -9.30 19.25 -0.64
CA LEU A 94 -7.88 19.05 -0.88
C LEU A 94 -7.55 19.22 -2.37
N PRO A 95 -6.39 19.79 -2.74
CA PRO A 95 -5.95 19.87 -4.13
C PRO A 95 -5.79 18.50 -4.82
N GLN A 96 -5.68 17.42 -4.04
CA GLN A 96 -5.66 16.02 -4.47
C GLN A 96 -6.53 15.18 -3.55
N SER A 97 -7.08 14.08 -4.06
CA SER A 97 -7.84 13.15 -3.24
C SER A 97 -6.96 12.53 -2.15
N ALA A 98 -7.55 12.25 -0.99
CA ALA A 98 -6.88 11.58 0.12
C ALA A 98 -6.19 10.27 -0.33
N GLY A 99 -6.88 9.44 -1.12
CA GLY A 99 -6.29 8.23 -1.70
C GLY A 99 -5.04 8.46 -2.57
N ALA A 100 -4.97 9.55 -3.34
CA ALA A 100 -3.79 9.87 -4.16
C ALA A 100 -2.59 10.29 -3.29
N ILE A 101 -2.86 11.03 -2.21
CA ILE A 101 -1.85 11.43 -1.23
C ILE A 101 -1.31 10.18 -0.51
N VAL A 102 -2.21 9.32 -0.04
CA VAL A 102 -1.89 8.04 0.63
C VAL A 102 -1.05 7.15 -0.27
N ALA A 103 -1.44 6.98 -1.53
CA ALA A 103 -0.71 6.15 -2.49
C ALA A 103 0.75 6.60 -2.68
N LYS A 104 1.04 7.90 -2.53
CA LYS A 104 2.40 8.44 -2.57
C LYS A 104 3.14 8.35 -1.24
N ALA A 105 2.44 8.49 -0.10
CA ALA A 105 3.06 8.49 1.22
C ALA A 105 3.30 7.07 1.80
N GLN A 106 2.46 6.10 1.47
CA GLN A 106 2.47 4.75 2.07
C GLN A 106 3.79 3.97 1.98
N PRO A 107 4.64 4.07 0.92
CA PRO A 107 5.90 3.33 0.90
C PRO A 107 6.89 3.80 1.97
N TYR A 108 6.76 5.06 2.41
CA TYR A 108 7.61 5.68 3.42
C TYR A 108 7.24 5.29 4.86
N LEU A 109 6.25 4.40 5.04
CA LEU A 109 6.08 3.66 6.29
C LEU A 109 7.31 2.79 6.61
N LEU A 110 8.09 2.42 5.58
CA LEU A 110 9.33 1.65 5.69
C LEU A 110 10.59 2.53 5.56
N ASP A 111 10.46 3.85 5.69
CA ASP A 111 11.61 4.76 5.56
C ASP A 111 12.65 4.47 6.66
N GLY A 112 13.94 4.56 6.31
CA GLY A 112 15.02 4.39 7.27
C GLY A 112 15.05 5.48 8.35
N ASP A 113 14.55 6.67 8.04
CA ASP A 113 14.47 7.79 8.98
C ASP A 113 13.19 7.74 9.82
N LYS A 114 13.36 7.70 11.15
CA LYS A 114 12.24 7.65 12.12
C LYS A 114 11.31 8.87 12.01
N ASN A 115 11.85 10.06 11.78
CA ASN A 115 11.03 11.28 11.71
C ASN A 115 10.15 11.25 10.46
N VAL A 116 10.68 10.78 9.33
CA VAL A 116 9.89 10.59 8.10
C VAL A 116 8.73 9.64 8.38
N ARG A 117 8.99 8.45 8.94
CA ARG A 117 7.94 7.48 9.30
C ARG A 117 6.86 8.10 10.19
N GLN A 118 7.26 8.82 11.24
CA GLN A 118 6.33 9.49 12.15
C GLN A 118 5.48 10.56 11.44
N GLN A 119 6.05 11.33 10.51
CA GLN A 119 5.30 12.31 9.73
C GLN A 119 4.33 11.65 8.75
N VAL A 120 4.67 10.49 8.16
CA VAL A 120 3.73 9.71 7.34
C VAL A 120 2.51 9.32 8.16
N LEU A 121 2.70 8.76 9.37
CA LEU A 121 1.57 8.37 10.22
C LEU A 121 0.71 9.57 10.65
N LYS A 122 1.33 10.73 10.92
CA LYS A 122 0.60 11.98 11.20
C LYS A 122 -0.22 12.44 10.00
N LEU A 123 0.34 12.38 8.79
CA LEU A 123 -0.37 12.70 7.56
C LEU A 123 -1.57 11.77 7.36
N LEU A 124 -1.40 10.47 7.53
CA LEU A 124 -2.50 9.49 7.41
C LEU A 124 -3.61 9.75 8.43
N LYS A 125 -3.25 10.11 9.68
CA LYS A 125 -4.21 10.47 10.74
C LYS A 125 -4.93 11.79 10.50
N ALA A 126 -4.35 12.70 9.72
CA ALA A 126 -4.96 13.98 9.38
C ALA A 126 -6.01 13.85 8.26
N LEU A 127 -5.99 12.76 7.49
CA LEU A 127 -6.99 12.48 6.46
C LEU A 127 -8.25 11.85 7.08
N PRO A 128 -9.45 12.12 6.55
CA PRO A 128 -10.66 11.45 7.00
C PRO A 128 -10.56 9.94 6.82
N ALA A 129 -10.83 9.16 7.87
CA ALA A 129 -10.64 7.69 7.87
C ALA A 129 -11.42 6.95 6.77
N GLY A 130 -12.55 7.49 6.31
CA GLY A 130 -13.35 6.94 5.21
C GLY A 130 -12.82 7.28 3.80
N GLU A 131 -11.90 8.22 3.67
CA GLU A 131 -11.40 8.74 2.39
C GLU A 131 -9.98 8.28 2.04
N ILE A 132 -9.32 7.53 2.93
CA ILE A 132 -7.95 7.02 2.77
C ILE A 132 -7.84 6.04 1.57
N GLY A 133 -8.98 5.57 1.04
CA GLY A 133 -9.05 4.68 -0.10
C GLY A 133 -8.85 3.21 0.27
N PRO A 134 -8.50 2.34 -0.71
CA PRO A 134 -8.24 0.93 -0.44
C PRO A 134 -7.07 0.73 0.52
N LEU A 135 -7.27 -0.04 1.58
CA LEU A 135 -6.27 -0.27 2.63
C LEU A 135 -5.25 -1.37 2.28
N ASP A 136 -5.47 -2.12 1.21
CA ASP A 136 -4.67 -3.29 0.81
C ASP A 136 -3.17 -2.98 0.75
N GLN A 137 -2.81 -1.83 0.18
CA GLN A 137 -1.41 -1.40 0.02
C GLN A 137 -0.81 -0.90 1.33
N ILE A 138 -1.57 -0.16 2.13
CA ILE A 138 -1.10 0.25 3.48
C ILE A 138 -0.83 -1.00 4.31
N LEU A 139 -1.77 -1.97 4.33
CA LEU A 139 -1.61 -3.22 5.05
C LEU A 139 -0.43 -4.04 4.54
N LEU A 140 -0.15 -4.03 3.23
CA LEU A 140 1.04 -4.67 2.65
C LEU A 140 2.32 -4.05 3.23
N TYR A 141 2.46 -2.72 3.19
CA TYR A 141 3.62 -2.03 3.75
C TYR A 141 3.74 -2.22 5.27
N THR A 142 2.63 -2.17 6.00
CA THR A 142 2.61 -2.42 7.44
C THR A 142 3.08 -3.84 7.77
N LYS A 143 2.57 -4.87 7.07
CA LYS A 143 3.01 -6.26 7.25
C LYS A 143 4.48 -6.45 6.90
N ALA A 144 4.95 -5.85 5.81
CA ALA A 144 6.37 -5.86 5.44
C ALA A 144 7.25 -5.21 6.52
N GLY A 145 6.77 -4.14 7.16
CA GLY A 145 7.45 -3.46 8.24
C GLY A 145 7.50 -4.25 9.54
N MET A 146 6.44 -5.00 9.85
CA MET A 146 6.37 -5.91 11.00
C MET A 146 7.43 -7.03 10.93
N VAL A 147 7.81 -7.47 9.73
CA VAL A 147 8.87 -8.48 9.48
C VAL A 147 10.23 -7.86 9.09
N HIS A 148 10.37 -6.53 9.18
CA HIS A 148 11.58 -5.84 8.76
C HIS A 148 12.79 -6.23 9.63
N LEU A 149 14.03 -6.07 9.16
CA LEU A 149 15.22 -6.43 9.95
C LEU A 149 15.41 -5.52 11.18
N ALA A 150 15.14 -4.23 11.04
CA ALA A 150 15.32 -3.22 12.08
C ALA A 150 14.13 -3.12 13.05
N ASP A 151 14.39 -3.25 14.36
CA ASP A 151 13.35 -3.29 15.40
C ASP A 151 12.57 -1.98 15.55
N ASP A 152 13.17 -0.84 15.25
CA ASP A 152 12.51 0.46 15.27
C ASP A 152 11.47 0.62 14.15
N ILE A 153 11.67 -0.06 13.01
CA ILE A 153 10.69 -0.16 11.93
C ILE A 153 9.60 -1.17 12.30
N LYS A 154 9.94 -2.29 12.94
CA LYS A 154 8.95 -3.26 13.45
C LYS A 154 7.98 -2.61 14.44
N LEU A 155 8.52 -1.92 15.46
CA LEU A 155 7.72 -1.21 16.47
C LEU A 155 6.81 -0.16 15.83
N PHE A 156 7.37 0.66 14.93
CA PHE A 156 6.57 1.66 14.22
C PHE A 156 5.46 1.02 13.36
N SER A 157 5.73 -0.13 12.75
CA SER A 157 4.72 -0.83 11.94
C SER A 157 3.60 -1.41 12.79
N LEU A 158 3.90 -1.84 14.02
CA LEU A 158 2.87 -2.21 15.00
C LEU A 158 2.02 -0.99 15.41
N ASP A 159 2.64 0.19 15.61
CA ASP A 159 1.88 1.43 15.86
C ASP A 159 0.92 1.78 14.71
N VAL A 160 1.35 1.53 13.47
CA VAL A 160 0.50 1.73 12.27
C VAL A 160 -0.63 0.71 12.23
N MET A 161 -0.36 -0.57 12.54
CA MET A 161 -1.38 -1.61 12.62
C MET A 161 -2.41 -1.30 13.71
N ASP A 162 -1.98 -0.88 14.90
CA ASP A 162 -2.88 -0.50 15.99
C ASP A 162 -3.78 0.67 15.59
N TRP A 163 -3.23 1.67 14.89
CA TRP A 163 -4.02 2.78 14.37
C TRP A 163 -5.07 2.33 13.34
N LEU A 164 -4.70 1.45 12.40
CA LEU A 164 -5.62 0.89 11.40
C LEU A 164 -6.73 0.08 12.07
N LEU A 165 -6.40 -0.75 13.06
CA LEU A 165 -7.39 -1.53 13.81
C LEU A 165 -8.30 -0.62 14.64
N HIS A 166 -7.80 0.48 15.18
CA HIS A 166 -8.62 1.41 15.96
C HIS A 166 -9.58 2.23 15.10
N THR A 167 -9.17 2.65 13.91
CA THR A 167 -9.93 3.61 13.08
C THR A 167 -10.67 2.96 11.92
N ASN A 168 -10.19 1.82 11.42
CA ASN A 168 -10.68 1.16 10.22
C ASN A 168 -10.85 -0.36 10.41
N ALA A 169 -11.10 -0.84 11.64
CA ALA A 169 -11.29 -2.25 12.00
C ALA A 169 -12.02 -3.09 10.94
N GLU A 170 -13.27 -2.72 10.63
CA GLU A 170 -14.10 -3.47 9.67
C GLU A 170 -13.50 -3.51 8.27
N ALA A 171 -12.92 -2.39 7.82
CA ALA A 171 -12.29 -2.31 6.49
C ALA A 171 -10.99 -3.11 6.41
N VAL A 172 -10.24 -3.22 7.53
CA VAL A 172 -9.05 -4.07 7.62
C VAL A 172 -9.42 -5.54 7.51
N MET A 173 -10.52 -5.97 8.16
CA MET A 173 -10.97 -7.36 8.11
C MET A 173 -11.57 -7.73 6.75
N ALA A 174 -12.27 -6.80 6.11
CA ALA A 174 -12.86 -6.96 4.78
C ALA A 174 -11.83 -6.83 3.62
N CYS A 175 -10.57 -6.49 3.93
CA CYS A 175 -9.50 -6.42 2.95
C CYS A 175 -9.11 -7.85 2.49
N PRO A 176 -8.81 -8.07 1.20
CA PRO A 176 -8.24 -9.35 0.73
C PRO A 176 -6.97 -9.72 1.50
N GLY A 177 -6.98 -10.88 2.17
CA GLY A 177 -5.90 -11.31 3.04
C GLY A 177 -5.62 -10.38 4.23
N GLY A 178 -6.60 -9.55 4.62
CA GLY A 178 -6.57 -8.72 5.81
C GLY A 178 -6.61 -9.55 7.09
N TRP A 179 -7.38 -10.65 7.09
CA TRP A 179 -7.41 -11.62 8.18
C TRP A 179 -6.23 -12.60 8.11
N MET A 180 -6.27 -13.52 7.15
CA MET A 180 -5.37 -14.67 7.12
C MET A 180 -3.90 -14.32 6.95
N LYS A 181 -3.52 -13.45 6.00
CA LYS A 181 -2.10 -13.06 5.86
C LYS A 181 -1.58 -12.29 7.07
N THR A 182 -2.43 -11.53 7.76
CA THR A 182 -2.04 -10.82 8.98
C THR A 182 -1.80 -11.80 10.11
N LEU A 183 -2.65 -12.81 10.28
CA LEU A 183 -2.41 -13.91 11.22
C LEU A 183 -1.13 -14.67 10.89
N ARG A 184 -0.87 -15.01 9.61
CA ARG A 184 0.40 -15.63 9.19
C ARG A 184 1.61 -14.75 9.47
N THR A 185 1.47 -13.43 9.33
CA THR A 185 2.51 -12.47 9.69
C THR A 185 2.82 -12.60 11.18
N PHE A 186 1.81 -12.57 12.07
CA PHE A 186 1.99 -12.78 13.50
C PHE A 186 2.56 -14.16 13.84
N GLN A 187 2.12 -15.21 13.15
CA GLN A 187 2.64 -16.57 13.31
C GLN A 187 4.16 -16.61 13.08
N ASN A 188 4.63 -15.94 12.03
CA ASN A 188 6.05 -15.82 11.71
C ASN A 188 6.80 -14.94 12.71
N LEU A 189 6.21 -13.81 13.12
CA LEU A 189 6.80 -12.87 14.10
C LEU A 189 7.08 -13.56 15.44
N LEU A 190 6.12 -14.36 15.92
CA LEU A 190 6.15 -15.00 17.22
C LEU A 190 6.77 -16.41 17.18
N SER A 191 7.10 -16.89 15.98
CA SER A 191 7.56 -18.27 15.74
C SER A 191 6.59 -19.33 16.27
N TRP A 192 5.29 -19.06 16.16
CA TRP A 192 4.21 -19.97 16.57
C TRP A 192 3.86 -20.88 15.39
N HIS A 193 4.78 -21.74 14.96
CA HIS A 193 4.51 -22.67 13.86
C HIS A 193 3.90 -23.96 14.40
N GLY A 194 2.66 -24.25 13.99
CA GLY A 194 2.02 -25.54 14.25
C GLY A 194 2.75 -26.67 13.52
N GLY A 195 2.62 -27.91 14.02
CA GLY A 195 3.36 -29.07 13.53
C GLY A 195 3.13 -29.45 12.06
N GLN A 196 2.14 -28.87 11.36
CA GLN A 196 1.77 -29.22 9.99
C GLN A 196 2.41 -28.36 8.89
N MET A 197 3.02 -27.21 9.19
CA MET A 197 3.65 -26.34 8.17
C MET A 197 5.11 -26.68 7.85
N ALA A 198 5.57 -27.87 8.22
CA ALA A 198 6.92 -28.34 7.88
C ALA A 198 7.08 -28.72 6.39
N ASN A 199 6.00 -28.82 5.58
CA ASN A 199 6.11 -29.54 4.31
C ASN A 199 5.19 -29.05 3.16
N GLY A 200 5.19 -27.76 2.81
CA GLY A 200 4.43 -27.34 1.62
C GLY A 200 4.56 -25.89 1.16
N ALA A 201 5.74 -25.50 0.65
CA ALA A 201 5.95 -24.56 -0.48
C ALA A 201 7.43 -24.08 -0.54
N VAL A 202 8.29 -24.95 -1.07
CA VAL A 202 9.37 -24.76 -2.09
C VAL A 202 9.76 -23.30 -2.45
N ALA A 203 11.01 -22.84 -2.62
CA ALA A 203 12.38 -23.32 -2.38
C ALA A 203 13.34 -22.15 -2.68
N ASN A 204 14.34 -21.93 -1.83
CA ASN A 204 15.78 -21.98 -2.16
C ASN A 204 16.58 -21.34 -1.02
N GLY A 205 17.05 -22.18 -0.11
CA GLY A 205 17.80 -21.76 1.07
C GLY A 205 17.32 -22.54 2.26
N LYS A 206 18.14 -23.50 2.70
CA LYS A 206 18.02 -24.17 3.99
C LYS A 206 18.17 -23.12 5.10
N TRP A 207 17.16 -22.31 5.35
CA TRP A 207 16.98 -21.67 6.64
C TRP A 207 16.38 -22.73 7.53
N SER A 208 17.25 -23.50 8.18
CA SER A 208 16.84 -24.18 9.40
C SER A 208 16.10 -23.14 10.23
N ALA A 209 14.86 -23.41 10.60
CA ALA A 209 14.19 -22.71 11.69
C ALA A 209 14.99 -23.00 12.97
N THR A 210 16.19 -22.42 13.04
CA THR A 210 16.84 -22.04 14.26
C THR A 210 15.74 -21.29 14.96
N LYS A 211 15.24 -21.82 16.09
CA LYS A 211 14.48 -21.05 17.06
C LYS A 211 15.24 -19.75 17.16
N THR A 212 14.78 -18.71 16.45
CA THR A 212 15.59 -17.52 16.34
C THR A 212 15.69 -17.08 17.78
N ALA A 213 16.92 -16.89 18.22
CA ALA A 213 17.20 -16.21 19.47
C ALA A 213 16.66 -14.76 19.44
N SER A 214 15.66 -14.44 18.60
CA SER A 214 14.85 -13.24 18.60
C SER A 214 14.00 -13.12 19.87
N ASN A 215 13.62 -14.22 20.53
CA ASN A 215 13.06 -14.14 21.89
C ASN A 215 14.10 -13.79 22.98
N LYS A 216 15.39 -13.70 22.63
CA LYS A 216 16.43 -13.12 23.50
C LYS A 216 17.04 -11.81 22.96
N LEU A 217 16.73 -11.42 21.72
CA LEU A 217 17.34 -10.26 21.06
C LEU A 217 16.34 -9.15 20.70
N GLY A 218 15.03 -9.41 20.75
CA GLY A 218 14.02 -8.37 20.79
C GLY A 218 13.87 -7.83 22.22
N SER A 219 13.80 -6.52 22.38
CA SER A 219 13.43 -5.94 23.69
C SER A 219 12.07 -6.52 24.14
N ASN A 220 11.90 -6.82 25.44
CA ASN A 220 10.61 -7.27 26.01
C ASN A 220 9.44 -6.39 25.55
N LYS A 221 9.71 -5.10 25.28
CA LYS A 221 8.78 -4.12 24.74
C LYS A 221 8.23 -4.49 23.35
N LEU A 222 9.05 -4.99 22.43
CA LEU A 222 8.60 -5.41 21.10
C LEU A 222 7.66 -6.61 21.21
N LEU A 223 8.02 -7.63 22.00
CA LEU A 223 7.18 -8.80 22.21
C LEU A 223 5.85 -8.43 22.86
N VAL A 224 5.86 -7.58 23.89
CA VAL A 224 4.64 -7.06 24.53
C VAL A 224 3.75 -6.34 23.52
N HIS A 225 4.32 -5.52 22.64
CA HIS A 225 3.57 -4.79 21.61
C HIS A 225 2.97 -5.76 20.58
N GLN A 226 3.76 -6.72 20.09
CA GLN A 226 3.27 -7.75 19.16
C GLN A 226 2.08 -8.52 19.73
N LEU A 227 2.18 -8.96 21.00
CA LEU A 227 1.09 -9.66 21.69
C LEU A 227 -0.14 -8.76 21.91
N GLY A 228 0.07 -7.48 22.23
CA GLY A 228 -1.01 -6.51 22.39
C GLY A 228 -1.78 -6.26 21.10
N THR A 229 -1.07 -5.99 20.00
CA THR A 229 -1.68 -5.80 18.67
C THR A 229 -2.37 -7.08 18.20
N LEU A 230 -1.77 -8.26 18.43
CA LEU A 230 -2.40 -9.54 18.11
C LEU A 230 -3.69 -9.76 18.90
N ALA A 231 -3.70 -9.48 20.22
CA ALA A 231 -4.89 -9.60 21.04
C ALA A 231 -6.02 -8.70 20.52
N ASN A 232 -5.68 -7.47 20.10
CA ASN A 232 -6.64 -6.54 19.52
C ASN A 232 -7.18 -7.04 18.16
N LEU A 233 -6.29 -7.51 17.28
CA LEU A 233 -6.67 -8.10 15.99
C LEU A 233 -7.65 -9.27 16.18
N LEU A 234 -7.33 -10.20 17.09
CA LEU A 234 -8.17 -11.35 17.39
C LEU A 234 -9.50 -10.92 18.00
N ALA A 235 -9.50 -9.97 18.94
CA ALA A 235 -10.73 -9.47 19.54
C ALA A 235 -11.65 -8.86 18.48
N ILE A 236 -11.12 -8.06 17.56
CA ILE A 236 -11.91 -7.45 16.48
C ILE A 236 -12.39 -8.51 15.49
N GLY A 237 -11.51 -9.41 15.05
CA GLY A 237 -11.82 -10.40 14.01
C GLY A 237 -12.79 -11.49 14.46
N LEU A 238 -12.72 -11.89 15.74
CA LEU A 238 -13.52 -12.97 16.31
C LEU A 238 -14.82 -12.47 16.98
N THR A 239 -15.02 -11.16 17.10
CA THR A 239 -16.27 -10.61 17.64
C THR A 239 -17.29 -10.45 16.53
N ALA A 240 -18.41 -11.17 16.62
CA ALA A 240 -19.57 -10.92 15.79
C ALA A 240 -20.22 -9.57 16.17
N PRO A 241 -20.70 -8.77 15.19
CA PRO A 241 -21.44 -7.56 15.49
C PRO A 241 -22.69 -7.89 16.33
N PRO A 242 -23.04 -7.06 17.32
CA PRO A 242 -24.19 -7.33 18.19
C PRO A 242 -25.48 -7.37 17.36
N VAL A 243 -26.17 -8.50 17.39
CA VAL A 243 -27.47 -8.66 16.73
C VAL A 243 -28.53 -8.01 17.62
N ASP A 244 -29.03 -6.81 17.26
CA ASP A 244 -30.22 -6.24 17.90
C ASP A 244 -31.46 -7.03 17.44
N PRO A 245 -32.13 -7.79 18.34
CA PRO A 245 -33.27 -8.64 17.99
C PRO A 245 -34.44 -7.84 17.42
N LEU A 246 -34.54 -6.55 17.78
CA LEU A 246 -35.60 -5.65 17.33
C LEU A 246 -35.17 -4.78 16.14
N ALA A 247 -33.89 -4.76 15.77
CA ALA A 247 -33.42 -3.95 14.65
C ALA A 247 -34.07 -4.39 13.35
N ALA A 248 -34.21 -5.70 13.12
CA ALA A 248 -34.89 -6.23 11.93
C ALA A 248 -36.35 -5.74 11.85
N ALA A 249 -37.09 -5.80 12.97
CA ALA A 249 -38.48 -5.36 13.04
C ALA A 249 -38.64 -3.84 12.87
N LYS A 250 -37.81 -3.03 13.57
CA LYS A 250 -37.80 -1.55 13.42
C LYS A 250 -37.46 -1.13 12.00
N ARG A 251 -36.46 -1.78 11.40
CA ARG A 251 -36.01 -1.53 10.03
C ARG A 251 -37.07 -1.95 9.01
N ALA A 252 -37.79 -3.06 9.24
CA ALA A 252 -38.92 -3.47 8.42
C ALA A 252 -40.08 -2.45 8.48
N ALA A 253 -40.41 -1.96 9.68
CA ALA A 253 -41.46 -0.95 9.87
C ALA A 253 -41.13 0.39 9.18
N GLN A 254 -39.88 0.84 9.22
CA GLN A 254 -39.43 2.06 8.52
C GLN A 254 -39.45 1.95 7.00
N ARG A 255 -39.41 0.73 6.47
CA ARG A 255 -39.25 0.46 5.03
C ARG A 255 -40.55 0.16 4.34
N PHE A 256 -41.56 -0.30 5.06
CA PHE A 256 -42.85 -0.61 4.47
C PHE A 256 -43.40 0.61 3.69
N PRO A 257 -43.83 0.45 2.43
CA PRO A 257 -44.07 -0.81 1.70
C PRO A 257 -42.88 -1.34 0.86
N LEU A 258 -41.71 -0.70 0.92
CA LEU A 258 -40.52 -1.07 0.14
C LEU A 258 -39.84 -2.32 0.71
N HIS A 259 -39.61 -3.30 -0.17
CA HIS A 259 -38.88 -4.53 0.15
C HIS A 259 -37.40 -4.41 -0.26
N GLN A 260 -36.50 -5.09 0.46
CA GLN A 260 -35.07 -5.18 0.13
C GLN A 260 -34.36 -3.83 -0.12
N LEU A 261 -34.80 -2.75 0.53
CA LEU A 261 -34.28 -1.40 0.31
C LEU A 261 -32.73 -1.34 0.34
N ASP A 262 -32.10 -2.01 1.31
CA ASP A 262 -30.63 -2.02 1.45
C ASP A 262 -29.90 -2.60 0.25
N ALA A 263 -30.46 -3.62 -0.41
CA ALA A 263 -29.84 -4.25 -1.56
C ALA A 263 -29.91 -3.36 -2.81
N HIS A 264 -30.85 -2.40 -2.83
CA HIS A 264 -31.09 -1.49 -3.95
C HIS A 264 -30.58 -0.07 -3.72
N LEU A 265 -30.06 0.23 -2.51
CA LEU A 265 -29.41 1.49 -2.21
C LEU A 265 -27.93 1.44 -2.56
N VAL A 266 -27.35 2.59 -2.89
CA VAL A 266 -25.90 2.74 -3.03
C VAL A 266 -25.25 2.37 -1.70
N SER A 267 -24.32 1.42 -1.73
CA SER A 267 -23.63 0.97 -0.52
C SER A 267 -22.84 2.11 0.10
N LYS A 268 -22.81 2.13 1.44
CA LYS A 268 -21.98 3.04 2.22
C LYS A 268 -20.53 2.57 2.37
N LYS A 269 -20.24 1.32 1.97
CA LYS A 269 -18.87 0.78 1.95
C LYS A 269 -18.13 1.30 0.71
N SER A 270 -16.84 1.57 0.84
CA SER A 270 -16.00 2.04 -0.28
C SER A 270 -15.83 1.00 -1.39
N ASN A 271 -15.87 -0.30 -1.06
CA ASN A 271 -15.75 -1.39 -2.03
C ASN A 271 -16.74 -2.54 -1.71
N PRO A 272 -18.05 -2.37 -2.00
CA PRO A 272 -19.09 -3.31 -1.57
C PRO A 272 -19.07 -4.65 -2.29
N PHE A 273 -18.44 -4.74 -3.47
CA PHE A 273 -18.42 -5.95 -4.31
C PHE A 273 -17.02 -6.58 -4.37
N ALA A 274 -16.12 -6.21 -3.45
CA ALA A 274 -14.74 -6.70 -3.39
C ALA A 274 -14.65 -8.24 -3.30
N TYR A 275 -15.61 -8.85 -2.61
CA TYR A 275 -15.72 -10.30 -2.41
C TYR A 275 -16.00 -11.06 -3.71
N LEU A 276 -16.62 -10.43 -4.72
CA LEU A 276 -16.89 -11.09 -6.01
C LEU A 276 -15.62 -11.30 -6.84
N ASN A 277 -14.57 -10.53 -6.56
CA ASN A 277 -13.26 -10.61 -7.21
C ASN A 277 -13.30 -10.66 -8.76
N LEU A 278 -14.27 -10.01 -9.40
CA LEU A 278 -14.52 -10.10 -10.86
C LEU A 278 -13.33 -9.64 -11.72
N PHE A 279 -12.49 -8.75 -11.19
CA PHE A 279 -11.37 -8.13 -11.91
C PHE A 279 -10.01 -8.43 -11.27
N GLY A 280 -9.96 -9.29 -10.24
CA GLY A 280 -8.72 -9.66 -9.56
C GLY A 280 -8.19 -11.01 -10.00
N ALA A 281 -6.95 -11.30 -9.61
CA ALA A 281 -6.41 -12.65 -9.76
C ALA A 281 -7.18 -13.63 -8.85
N VAL A 282 -7.20 -14.91 -9.24
CA VAL A 282 -7.73 -15.98 -8.39
C VAL A 282 -7.02 -15.94 -7.04
N ARG A 283 -7.79 -15.89 -5.97
CA ARG A 283 -7.30 -15.81 -4.59
C ARG A 283 -7.18 -17.21 -4.02
N ASP A 284 -6.12 -17.42 -3.24
CA ASP A 284 -5.99 -18.59 -2.37
C ASP A 284 -6.71 -18.34 -1.03
N VAL A 285 -6.85 -19.37 -0.21
CA VAL A 285 -7.49 -19.30 1.12
C VAL A 285 -6.91 -18.17 1.98
N GLU A 286 -5.62 -17.87 1.83
CA GLU A 286 -4.96 -16.80 2.59
C GLU A 286 -5.26 -15.39 2.06
N SER A 287 -5.52 -15.25 0.77
CA SER A 287 -5.82 -13.97 0.10
C SER A 287 -7.32 -13.67 0.02
N GLU A 288 -8.17 -14.61 0.43
CA GLU A 288 -9.62 -14.46 0.37
C GLU A 288 -10.14 -13.37 1.33
N VAL A 289 -11.37 -12.91 1.07
CA VAL A 289 -12.08 -11.95 1.93
C VAL A 289 -13.04 -12.72 2.83
N TYR A 290 -12.94 -12.48 4.13
CA TYR A 290 -13.81 -13.07 5.14
C TYR A 290 -14.55 -11.95 5.86
N ASP A 291 -15.74 -11.60 5.36
CA ASP A 291 -16.51 -10.46 5.84
C ASP A 291 -17.19 -10.76 7.18
N ASP A 292 -17.60 -12.00 7.42
CA ASP A 292 -18.29 -12.42 8.63
C ASP A 292 -17.36 -13.02 9.68
N ALA A 293 -17.69 -12.81 10.96
CA ALA A 293 -16.90 -13.34 12.08
C ALA A 293 -16.91 -14.87 12.12
N ASP A 294 -18.05 -15.47 11.78
CA ASP A 294 -18.21 -16.93 11.78
C ASP A 294 -17.34 -17.59 10.70
N GLU A 295 -17.25 -16.99 9.51
CA GLU A 295 -16.33 -17.43 8.45
C GLU A 295 -14.88 -17.32 8.89
N ARG A 296 -14.51 -16.19 9.53
CA ARG A 296 -13.17 -15.99 10.08
C ARG A 296 -12.83 -17.03 11.16
N ILE A 297 -13.77 -17.37 12.03
CA ILE A 297 -13.62 -18.41 13.07
C ILE A 297 -13.47 -19.79 12.42
N ALA A 298 -14.31 -20.11 11.43
CA ALA A 298 -14.28 -21.40 10.74
C ALA A 298 -12.92 -21.65 10.08
N VAL A 299 -12.41 -20.69 9.30
CA VAL A 299 -11.10 -20.81 8.63
C VAL A 299 -9.95 -20.82 9.65
N PHE A 300 -10.07 -20.05 10.74
CA PHE A 300 -9.08 -20.04 11.82
C PHE A 300 -8.96 -21.40 12.53
N ARG A 301 -10.07 -22.14 12.66
CA ARG A 301 -10.11 -23.51 13.19
C ARG A 301 -9.62 -24.53 12.15
N GLU A 302 -10.13 -24.46 10.93
CA GLU A 302 -9.82 -25.41 9.84
C GLU A 302 -8.32 -25.48 9.56
N LEU A 303 -7.63 -24.33 9.61
CA LEU A 303 -6.19 -24.26 9.37
C LEU A 303 -5.33 -24.54 10.60
N GLY A 304 -5.91 -25.02 11.71
CA GLY A 304 -5.20 -25.36 12.95
C GLY A 304 -4.55 -24.15 13.65
N LEU A 305 -4.94 -22.94 13.27
CA LEU A 305 -4.35 -21.71 13.80
C LEU A 305 -4.81 -21.43 15.24
N LEU A 306 -6.06 -21.76 15.57
CA LEU A 306 -6.57 -21.61 16.94
C LEU A 306 -5.72 -22.39 17.95
N GLU A 307 -5.44 -23.67 17.70
CA GLU A 307 -4.60 -24.50 18.57
C GLU A 307 -3.18 -23.94 18.66
N THR A 308 -2.56 -23.67 17.51
CA THR A 308 -1.19 -23.14 17.42
C THR A 308 -1.03 -21.83 18.21
N PHE A 309 -1.96 -20.90 18.08
CA PHE A 309 -1.94 -19.61 18.79
C PHE A 309 -2.25 -19.77 20.28
N SER A 310 -3.10 -20.73 20.65
CA SER A 310 -3.42 -21.03 22.05
C SER A 310 -2.23 -21.62 22.79
N GLU A 311 -1.49 -22.51 22.15
CA GLU A 311 -0.23 -23.05 22.68
C GLU A 311 0.84 -21.97 22.81
N GLY A 312 1.04 -21.18 21.76
CA GLY A 312 1.99 -20.06 21.76
C GLY A 312 1.68 -19.02 22.84
N ALA A 313 0.42 -18.65 23.02
CA ALA A 313 -0.02 -17.73 24.07
C ALA A 313 0.20 -18.32 25.47
N ARG A 314 -0.06 -19.62 25.66
CA ARG A 314 0.20 -20.32 26.94
C ARG A 314 1.68 -20.35 27.28
N GLU A 315 2.54 -20.59 26.29
CA GLU A 315 4.00 -20.56 26.45
C GLU A 315 4.48 -19.15 26.83
N ALA A 316 4.06 -18.12 26.08
CA ALA A 316 4.42 -16.73 26.35
C ALA A 316 3.93 -16.25 27.73
N LYS A 317 2.78 -16.76 28.21
CA LYS A 317 2.25 -16.45 29.54
C LYS A 317 3.18 -16.89 30.68
N LYS A 318 3.96 -17.95 30.49
CA LYS A 318 4.91 -18.47 31.48
C LYS A 318 6.07 -17.50 31.76
N GLU A 319 6.40 -16.61 30.83
CA GLU A 319 7.45 -15.60 31.02
C GLU A 319 7.11 -14.57 32.12
N ALA A 320 5.85 -14.50 32.56
CA ALA A 320 5.34 -13.60 33.60
C ALA A 320 5.60 -12.10 33.29
N GLY A 321 5.33 -11.22 34.27
CA GLY A 321 5.55 -9.78 34.10
C GLY A 321 4.66 -9.12 33.03
N GLU A 322 5.23 -8.19 32.27
CA GLU A 322 4.51 -7.49 31.18
C GLU A 322 4.15 -8.41 30.02
N VAL A 323 5.07 -9.31 29.63
CA VAL A 323 4.85 -10.29 28.56
C VAL A 323 3.70 -11.22 28.94
N GLY A 324 3.70 -11.74 30.18
CA GLY A 324 2.63 -12.60 30.66
C GLY A 324 1.25 -11.92 30.68
N ARG A 325 1.20 -10.61 31.01
CA ARG A 325 -0.04 -9.82 30.94
C ARG A 325 -0.53 -9.67 29.49
N ALA A 326 0.36 -9.34 28.56
CA ALA A 326 0.01 -9.20 27.14
C ALA A 326 -0.47 -10.55 26.55
N ALA A 327 0.23 -11.64 26.86
CA ALA A 327 -0.15 -12.99 26.45
C ALA A 327 -1.52 -13.41 27.00
N SER A 328 -1.86 -13.01 28.24
CA SER A 328 -3.20 -13.23 28.79
C SER A 328 -4.30 -12.48 28.02
N GLY A 329 -3.98 -11.35 27.40
CA GLY A 329 -4.89 -10.65 26.49
C GLY A 329 -5.19 -11.46 25.23
N VAL A 330 -4.16 -12.08 24.66
CA VAL A 330 -4.31 -13.00 23.50
C VAL A 330 -5.19 -14.19 23.87
N GLU A 331 -4.91 -14.84 25.01
CA GLU A 331 -5.73 -15.97 25.50
C GLU A 331 -7.21 -15.58 25.67
N LYS A 332 -7.47 -14.39 26.23
CA LYS A 332 -8.84 -13.87 26.37
C LYS A 332 -9.53 -13.69 25.02
N ALA A 333 -8.81 -13.18 24.01
CA ALA A 333 -9.36 -13.01 22.67
C ALA A 333 -9.63 -14.34 21.97
N LEU A 334 -8.75 -15.34 22.13
CA LEU A 334 -8.91 -16.67 21.53
C LEU A 334 -10.15 -17.41 22.04
N ARG A 335 -10.55 -17.21 23.30
CA ARG A 335 -11.79 -17.78 23.85
C ARG A 335 -13.06 -17.35 23.10
N LEU A 336 -13.04 -16.21 22.40
CA LEU A 336 -14.16 -15.81 21.54
C LEU A 336 -14.41 -16.82 20.41
N ALA A 337 -13.34 -17.44 19.90
CA ALA A 337 -13.39 -18.51 18.92
C ALA A 337 -13.59 -19.90 19.53
N GLU A 338 -13.85 -20.03 20.83
CA GLU A 338 -14.26 -21.30 21.47
C GLU A 338 -15.78 -21.34 21.71
N VAL A 339 -16.39 -20.18 21.90
CA VAL A 339 -17.81 -20.02 22.26
C VAL A 339 -18.72 -19.88 21.04
N GLY A 340 -18.19 -19.40 19.90
CA GLY A 340 -18.89 -19.33 18.60
C GLY A 340 -18.82 -20.63 17.80
#